data_AF-A0A396FET1-F1
#
_entry.id   AF-A0A396FET1-F1
#
_cell.length_a   1.000
_cell.length_b   1.000
_cell.length_c   1.000
_cell.angle_alpha   90.00
_cell.angle_beta   90.00
_cell.angle_gamma   90.00
#
_symmetry.space_group_name_H-M   'P 1'
#
loop_
_entity.id
_entity.type
_entity.pdbx_description
1 polymer ?
#
loop_
_entity_poly.entity_id
_entity_poly.type
_entity_poly.pdbx_seq_one_letter_code
_entity_poly.pdbx_strand_id
1 'polypeptide(L)'
;TITVYLGIKEWDGPRKLSDMFGDVDEELLPFIPDYRINLLAPREITDFTGFRTSIRQLFEVLQNAYDKEKMQEVLQNDEKFSNVDRETVEAINLFAGTDIDIDEKEEVIDMCKAWEEQKNEGRELGREEGREEGRIRQAKITALKLQKKGHSIEDIAECVDFDEETVKKWLVS
;
A
#
# COMPACT_ATOMS: atom_id res chain seq x y z
N THR A 1 22.10 -7.60 -22.63
CA THR A 1 21.38 -7.83 -21.36
C THR A 1 20.39 -6.71 -21.14
N ILE A 2 19.17 -7.04 -20.68
CA ILE A 2 18.14 -6.09 -20.27
C ILE A 2 18.06 -6.15 -18.74
N THR A 3 17.99 -5.01 -18.08
CA THR A 3 17.80 -4.90 -16.64
C THR A 3 16.37 -4.45 -16.39
N VAL A 4 15.60 -5.25 -15.64
CA VAL A 4 14.22 -4.90 -15.28
C VAL A 4 14.23 -4.34 -13.86
N TYR A 5 13.70 -3.13 -13.69
CA TYR A 5 13.55 -2.50 -12.40
C TYR A 5 12.08 -2.51 -11.98
N LEU A 6 11.74 -3.36 -11.01
CA LEU A 6 10.39 -3.52 -10.47
C LEU A 6 10.15 -2.63 -9.24
N GLY A 7 10.92 -1.56 -9.10
CA GLY A 7 10.73 -0.62 -8.00
C GLY A 7 9.54 0.28 -8.22
N ILE A 8 8.90 0.62 -7.12
CA ILE A 8 7.75 1.54 -7.06
C ILE A 8 8.17 3.01 -7.14
N LYS A 9 9.46 3.33 -6.94
CA LYS A 9 10.02 4.68 -7.11
C LYS A 9 10.53 4.85 -8.55
N GLU A 10 10.81 6.09 -8.94
CA GLU A 10 11.53 6.33 -10.18
C GLU A 10 12.99 5.90 -10.03
N TRP A 11 13.55 5.36 -11.11
CA TRP A 11 14.95 4.97 -11.11
C TRP A 11 15.83 6.22 -11.06
N ASP A 12 16.60 6.34 -9.98
CA ASP A 12 17.53 7.45 -9.72
C ASP A 12 19.01 7.05 -9.95
N GLY A 13 19.24 5.82 -10.38
CA GLY A 13 20.59 5.28 -10.59
C GLY A 13 21.22 5.68 -11.93
N PRO A 14 22.54 5.49 -12.06
CA PRO A 14 23.28 5.70 -13.30
C PRO A 14 22.77 4.77 -14.42
N ARG A 15 22.70 5.28 -15.66
CA ARG A 15 22.32 4.49 -16.86
C ARG A 15 23.49 4.11 -17.73
N LYS A 16 24.63 4.74 -17.52
CA LYS A 16 25.88 4.45 -18.20
C LYS A 16 27.04 4.59 -17.23
N LEU A 17 28.17 3.95 -17.54
CA LEU A 17 29.30 3.89 -16.61
C LEU A 17 29.80 5.29 -16.21
N SER A 18 29.80 6.24 -17.15
CA SER A 18 30.22 7.62 -16.85
C SER A 18 29.37 8.32 -15.79
N ASP A 19 28.07 8.01 -15.69
CA ASP A 19 27.17 8.57 -14.66
C ASP A 19 27.60 8.17 -13.23
N MET A 20 28.38 7.10 -13.07
CA MET A 20 28.84 6.62 -11.75
C MET A 20 29.98 7.46 -11.16
N PHE A 21 30.75 8.16 -12.01
CA PHE A 21 32.01 8.78 -11.60
C PHE A 21 31.84 10.23 -11.11
N GLY A 22 30.64 10.82 -11.21
CA GLY A 22 30.40 12.22 -10.82
C GLY A 22 31.15 13.20 -11.72
N ASP A 23 31.87 14.15 -11.13
CA ASP A 23 32.68 15.13 -11.86
C ASP A 23 33.99 14.48 -12.35
N VAL A 24 34.00 14.04 -13.61
CA VAL A 24 35.19 13.55 -14.30
C VAL A 24 35.74 14.64 -15.21
N ASP A 25 37.06 14.81 -15.20
CA ASP A 25 37.75 15.69 -16.14
C ASP A 25 37.43 15.29 -17.59
N GLU A 26 37.08 16.26 -18.43
CA GLU A 26 36.75 16.04 -19.84
C GLU A 26 37.89 15.33 -20.59
N GLU A 27 39.14 15.52 -20.16
CA GLU A 27 40.31 14.85 -20.74
C GLU A 27 40.28 13.31 -20.53
N LEU A 28 39.60 12.83 -19.49
CA LEU A 28 39.52 11.41 -19.15
C LEU A 28 38.32 10.70 -19.80
N LEU A 29 37.29 11.44 -20.22
CA LEU A 29 36.08 10.88 -20.82
C LEU A 29 36.34 9.96 -22.03
N PRO A 30 37.28 10.27 -22.96
CA PRO A 30 37.56 9.40 -24.10
C PRO A 30 38.11 8.02 -23.72
N PHE A 31 38.67 7.88 -22.51
CA PHE A 31 39.26 6.65 -22.01
C PHE A 31 38.26 5.79 -21.21
N ILE A 32 37.08 6.33 -20.91
CA ILE A 32 36.04 5.61 -20.17
C ILE A 32 35.15 4.85 -21.17
N PRO A 33 35.12 3.51 -21.13
CA PRO A 33 34.19 2.74 -21.94
C PRO A 33 32.78 2.90 -21.37
N ASP A 34 31.99 3.81 -21.96
CA ASP A 34 30.68 4.23 -21.45
C ASP A 34 29.58 3.18 -21.70
N TYR A 35 29.65 2.05 -20.99
CA TYR A 35 28.70 0.95 -21.11
C TYR A 35 27.29 1.38 -20.69
N ARG A 36 26.32 1.23 -21.58
CA ARG A 36 24.91 1.56 -21.34
C ARG A 36 24.14 0.40 -20.73
N ILE A 37 23.34 0.69 -19.71
CA ILE A 37 22.32 -0.20 -19.15
C ILE A 37 21.05 -0.08 -20.00
N ASN A 38 20.56 -1.21 -20.51
CA ASN A 38 19.24 -1.28 -21.14
C ASN A 38 18.18 -1.48 -20.05
N LEU A 39 17.84 -0.40 -19.36
CA LEU A 39 16.89 -0.41 -18.25
C LEU A 39 15.45 -0.44 -18.78
N LEU A 40 14.65 -1.35 -18.25
CA LEU A 40 13.21 -1.39 -18.39
C LEU A 40 12.58 -1.10 -17.03
N ALA A 41 11.96 0.07 -16.90
CA ALA A 41 11.29 0.52 -15.68
C ALA A 41 9.81 0.81 -15.98
N PRO A 42 8.84 0.15 -15.31
CA PRO A 42 7.41 0.29 -15.60
C PRO A 42 6.90 1.73 -15.60
N ARG A 43 7.42 2.59 -14.70
CA ARG A 43 7.02 4.00 -14.60
C ARG A 43 7.36 4.84 -15.84
N GLU A 44 8.37 4.43 -16.62
CA GLU A 44 8.78 5.12 -17.85
C GLU A 44 8.04 4.64 -19.10
N ILE A 45 7.25 3.57 -18.97
CA ILE A 45 6.52 2.99 -20.10
C ILE A 45 5.22 3.78 -20.30
N THR A 46 5.06 4.40 -21.45
CA THR A 46 3.83 5.14 -21.81
C THR A 46 2.82 4.28 -22.55
N ASP A 47 3.27 3.15 -23.13
CA ASP A 47 2.45 2.26 -23.93
C ASP A 47 2.78 0.80 -23.61
N PHE A 48 1.80 0.09 -23.06
CA PHE A 48 1.93 -1.33 -22.71
C PHE A 48 1.44 -2.29 -23.81
N THR A 49 1.00 -1.81 -24.97
CA THR A 49 0.47 -2.66 -26.05
C THR A 49 1.48 -3.68 -26.59
N GLY A 50 2.78 -3.42 -26.40
CA GLY A 50 3.86 -4.35 -26.73
C GLY A 50 3.93 -5.59 -25.83
N PHE A 51 3.35 -5.54 -24.62
CA PHE A 51 3.33 -6.66 -23.68
C PHE A 51 2.07 -7.48 -23.88
N ARG A 52 2.25 -8.78 -24.13
CA ARG A 52 1.15 -9.72 -24.48
C ARG A 52 0.92 -10.81 -23.44
N THR A 53 1.61 -10.73 -22.30
CA THR A 53 1.49 -11.67 -21.17
C THR A 53 1.10 -10.90 -19.91
N SER A 54 0.90 -11.61 -18.81
CA SER A 54 0.54 -11.06 -17.50
C SER A 54 1.55 -10.08 -16.91
N ILE A 55 2.78 -10.04 -17.43
CA ILE A 55 3.77 -9.00 -17.08
C ILE A 55 3.26 -7.60 -17.39
N ARG A 56 2.34 -7.47 -18.36
CA ARG A 56 1.66 -6.21 -18.68
C ARG A 56 0.90 -5.71 -17.47
N GLN A 57 0.05 -6.56 -16.88
CA GLN A 57 -0.77 -6.23 -15.72
C GLN A 57 0.11 -5.85 -14.53
N LEU A 58 1.18 -6.61 -14.26
CA LEU A 58 2.15 -6.25 -13.23
C LEU A 58 2.72 -4.84 -13.46
N PHE A 59 3.15 -4.52 -14.68
CA PHE A 59 3.76 -3.23 -14.98
C PHE A 59 2.76 -2.07 -14.91
N GLU A 60 1.52 -2.27 -15.39
CA GLU A 60 0.45 -1.29 -15.29
C GLU A 60 0.09 -0.99 -13.83
N VAL A 61 0.06 -2.01 -12.97
CA VAL A 61 -0.16 -1.81 -11.52
C VAL A 61 1.03 -1.12 -10.87
N LEU A 62 2.27 -1.54 -11.16
CA LEU A 62 3.46 -0.91 -10.59
C LEU A 62 3.61 0.56 -10.99
N GLN A 63 3.23 0.91 -12.22
CA GLN A 63 3.22 2.31 -12.66
C GLN A 63 2.24 3.15 -11.83
N ASN A 64 1.09 2.59 -11.45
CA ASN A 64 0.02 3.29 -10.75
C ASN A 64 -0.03 3.01 -9.23
N ALA A 65 0.96 2.30 -8.68
CA ALA A 65 1.02 1.84 -7.29
C ALA A 65 0.69 2.91 -6.23
N TYR A 66 1.06 4.16 -6.49
CA TYR A 66 0.88 5.29 -5.56
C TYR A 66 -0.27 6.24 -5.92
N ASP A 67 -0.90 6.07 -7.07
CA ASP A 67 -2.03 6.89 -7.51
C ASP A 67 -3.31 6.07 -7.34
N LYS A 68 -3.96 6.23 -6.18
CA LYS A 68 -5.16 5.46 -5.83
C LYS A 68 -6.29 5.64 -6.83
N GLU A 69 -6.43 6.83 -7.40
CA GLU A 69 -7.49 7.15 -8.35
C GLU A 69 -7.20 6.47 -9.70
N LYS A 70 -5.98 6.63 -10.22
CA LYS A 70 -5.58 5.95 -11.47
C LYS A 70 -5.56 4.44 -11.33
N MET A 71 -5.10 3.91 -10.20
CA MET A 71 -5.11 2.47 -9.97
C MET A 71 -6.54 1.93 -10.01
N GLN A 72 -7.48 2.61 -9.35
CA GLN A 72 -8.89 2.22 -9.42
C GLN A 72 -9.43 2.30 -10.86
N GLU A 73 -9.06 3.32 -11.62
CA GLU A 73 -9.44 3.46 -13.03
C GLU A 73 -8.91 2.31 -13.89
N VAL A 74 -7.63 1.96 -13.74
CA VAL A 74 -6.97 0.87 -14.48
C VAL A 74 -7.62 -0.47 -14.17
N LEU A 75 -7.91 -0.74 -12.90
CA LEU A 75 -8.54 -1.99 -12.48
C LEU A 75 -10.00 -2.10 -12.92
N GLN A 76 -10.75 -1.00 -12.97
CA GLN A 76 -12.17 -1.04 -13.32
C GLN A 76 -12.44 -1.01 -14.83
N ASN A 77 -11.53 -0.45 -15.63
CA ASN A 77 -11.76 -0.23 -17.06
C ASN A 77 -11.18 -1.31 -17.98
N ASP A 78 -10.31 -2.20 -17.49
CA ASP A 78 -9.65 -3.21 -18.32
C ASP A 78 -10.04 -4.63 -17.88
N GLU A 79 -10.84 -5.32 -18.70
CA GLU A 79 -11.24 -6.71 -18.49
C GLU A 79 -10.05 -7.68 -18.35
N LYS A 80 -8.84 -7.27 -18.75
CA LYS A 80 -7.61 -8.06 -18.57
C LYS A 80 -7.21 -8.24 -17.11
N PHE A 81 -7.79 -7.47 -16.18
CA PHE A 81 -7.60 -7.64 -14.74
C PHE A 81 -8.61 -8.61 -14.10
N SER A 82 -9.62 -9.07 -14.84
CA SER A 82 -10.55 -10.08 -14.33
C SER A 82 -10.00 -11.51 -14.42
N ASN A 83 -8.89 -11.70 -15.13
CA ASN A 83 -8.22 -13.01 -15.28
C ASN A 83 -6.70 -12.84 -15.16
N VAL A 84 -6.20 -12.67 -13.94
CA VAL A 84 -4.77 -12.56 -13.65
C VAL A 84 -4.30 -13.86 -13.03
N ASP A 85 -3.17 -14.39 -13.50
CA ASP A 85 -2.57 -15.56 -12.88
C ASP A 85 -2.09 -15.25 -11.45
N ARG A 86 -2.18 -16.26 -10.59
CA ARG A 86 -1.77 -16.17 -9.20
C ARG A 86 -0.35 -15.63 -9.01
N GLU A 87 0.62 -16.11 -9.79
CA GLU A 87 2.02 -15.67 -9.69
C GLU A 87 2.16 -14.15 -9.90
N THR A 88 1.39 -13.59 -10.84
CA THR A 88 1.36 -12.16 -11.11
C THR A 88 0.74 -11.38 -9.95
N VAL A 89 -0.33 -11.88 -9.32
CA VAL A 89 -0.93 -11.23 -8.14
C VAL A 89 0.02 -11.27 -6.95
N GLU A 90 0.71 -12.39 -6.72
CA GLU A 90 1.75 -12.50 -5.70
C GLU A 90 2.90 -11.49 -5.94
N ALA A 91 3.33 -11.34 -7.19
CA ALA A 91 4.33 -10.34 -7.56
C ALA A 91 3.82 -8.91 -7.32
N ILE A 92 2.55 -8.62 -7.64
CA ILE A 92 1.92 -7.33 -7.37
C ILE A 92 1.92 -7.05 -5.86
N ASN A 93 1.46 -7.98 -5.03
CA ASN A 93 1.48 -7.85 -3.57
C ASN A 93 2.89 -7.56 -3.05
N LEU A 94 3.89 -8.31 -3.52
CA LEU A 94 5.28 -8.14 -3.10
C LEU A 94 5.88 -6.78 -3.51
N PHE A 95 5.70 -6.38 -4.77
CA PHE A 95 6.39 -5.20 -5.31
C PHE A 95 5.60 -3.91 -5.08
N ALA A 96 4.28 -3.92 -5.22
CA ALA A 96 3.42 -2.75 -5.00
C ALA A 96 3.08 -2.53 -3.52
N GLY A 97 3.34 -3.52 -2.65
CA GLY A 97 2.99 -3.46 -1.24
C GLY A 97 1.48 -3.51 -1.01
N THR A 98 0.76 -4.21 -1.89
CA THR A 98 -0.67 -4.47 -1.76
C THR A 98 -0.91 -5.73 -0.95
N ASP A 99 -2.09 -5.84 -0.36
CA ASP A 99 -2.50 -6.99 0.47
C ASP A 99 -3.81 -7.54 -0.10
N ILE A 100 -3.74 -8.02 -1.34
CA ILE A 100 -4.87 -8.65 -2.03
C ILE A 100 -4.92 -10.11 -1.58
N ASP A 101 -6.07 -10.55 -1.08
CA ASP A 101 -6.26 -11.94 -0.66
C ASP A 101 -6.25 -12.88 -1.87
N ILE A 102 -5.64 -14.05 -1.70
CA ILE A 102 -5.43 -15.04 -2.76
C ILE A 102 -5.87 -16.41 -2.22
N ASP A 103 -6.95 -16.98 -2.78
CA ASP A 103 -7.29 -18.37 -2.51
C ASP A 103 -6.26 -19.29 -3.20
N GLU A 104 -5.53 -20.09 -2.40
CA GLU A 104 -4.52 -21.02 -2.92
C GLU A 104 -5.06 -22.05 -3.92
N LYS A 105 -6.38 -22.26 -3.96
CA LYS A 105 -7.06 -23.19 -4.88
C LYS A 105 -7.40 -22.57 -6.23
N GLU A 106 -7.37 -21.23 -6.36
CA GLU A 106 -7.66 -20.54 -7.61
C GLU A 106 -6.37 -20.25 -8.37
N GLU A 107 -6.27 -20.76 -9.61
CA GLU A 107 -5.13 -20.47 -10.50
C GLU A 107 -5.25 -19.09 -11.16
N VAL A 108 -6.48 -18.58 -11.27
CA VAL A 108 -6.82 -17.32 -11.93
C VAL A 108 -7.69 -16.51 -10.98
N ILE A 109 -7.28 -15.26 -10.76
CA ILE A 109 -7.86 -14.36 -9.79
C ILE A 109 -8.50 -13.18 -10.53
N ASP A 110 -9.72 -12.82 -10.12
CA ASP A 110 -10.38 -11.59 -10.55
C ASP A 110 -9.88 -10.42 -9.69
N MET A 111 -8.85 -9.74 -10.17
CA MET A 111 -8.18 -8.68 -9.43
C MET A 111 -9.08 -7.46 -9.25
N CYS A 112 -10.07 -7.25 -10.12
CA CYS A 112 -11.08 -6.20 -9.98
C CYS A 112 -11.91 -6.43 -8.72
N LYS A 113 -12.41 -7.67 -8.55
CA LYS A 113 -13.20 -8.04 -7.37
C LYS A 113 -12.37 -8.02 -6.10
N ALA A 114 -11.19 -8.65 -6.12
CA ALA A 114 -10.34 -8.75 -4.94
C ALA A 114 -9.90 -7.36 -4.43
N TRP A 115 -9.68 -6.40 -5.34
CA TRP A 115 -9.40 -5.01 -4.98
C TRP A 115 -10.59 -4.29 -4.33
N GLU A 116 -11.80 -4.50 -4.86
CA GLU A 116 -13.02 -3.90 -4.30
C GLU A 116 -13.37 -4.47 -2.92
N GLU A 117 -13.21 -5.78 -2.74
CA GLU A 117 -13.38 -6.47 -1.46
C GLU A 117 -12.43 -5.92 -0.41
N GLN A 118 -11.13 -5.86 -0.72
CA GLN A 118 -10.09 -5.29 0.17
C GLN A 118 -10.43 -3.84 0.59
N LYS A 119 -10.88 -3.02 -0.35
CA LYS A 119 -11.29 -1.64 -0.08
C LYS A 119 -12.52 -1.55 0.82
N ASN A 120 -13.48 -2.46 0.65
CA ASN A 120 -14.69 -2.50 1.47
C ASN A 120 -14.40 -3.01 2.88
N GLU A 121 -13.57 -4.04 3.03
CA GLU A 121 -13.09 -4.53 4.32
C GLU A 121 -12.35 -3.44 5.09
N GLY A 122 -11.43 -2.72 4.44
CA GLY A 122 -10.74 -1.59 5.05
C GLY A 122 -11.68 -0.46 5.51
N ARG A 123 -12.79 -0.24 4.79
CA ARG A 123 -13.84 0.72 5.20
C ARG A 123 -14.67 0.21 6.37
N GLU A 124 -14.93 -1.09 6.44
CA GLU A 124 -15.70 -1.71 7.52
C GLU A 124 -14.90 -1.71 8.82
N LEU A 125 -13.64 -2.18 8.77
CA LEU A 125 -12.70 -2.10 9.89
C LEU A 125 -12.55 -0.67 10.41
N GLY A 126 -12.34 0.30 9.52
CA GLY A 126 -12.25 1.71 9.92
C GLY A 126 -13.52 2.27 10.55
N ARG A 127 -14.71 1.75 10.19
CA ARG A 127 -15.98 2.13 10.84
C ARG A 127 -16.13 1.48 12.20
N GLU A 128 -15.73 0.23 12.36
CA GLU A 128 -15.75 -0.47 13.65
C GLU A 128 -14.77 0.16 14.63
N GLU A 129 -13.52 0.37 14.21
CA GLU A 129 -12.51 1.08 15.00
C GLU A 129 -13.00 2.47 15.39
N GLY A 130 -13.54 3.25 14.45
CA GLY A 130 -14.07 4.58 14.74
C GLY A 130 -15.25 4.59 15.72
N ARG A 131 -16.11 3.55 15.69
CA ARG A 131 -17.20 3.40 16.66
C ARG A 131 -16.66 3.05 18.05
N GLU A 132 -15.69 2.14 18.12
CA GLU A 132 -15.11 1.71 19.38
C GLU A 132 -14.28 2.83 20.02
N GLU A 133 -13.46 3.54 19.25
CA GLU A 133 -12.77 4.76 19.71
C GLU A 133 -13.76 5.83 20.18
N GLY A 134 -14.87 6.01 19.46
CA GLY A 134 -15.95 6.93 19.85
C GLY A 134 -16.58 6.55 21.19
N ARG A 135 -16.86 5.26 21.39
CA ARG A 135 -17.41 4.69 22.63
C ARG A 135 -16.45 4.93 23.80
N ILE A 136 -15.17 4.59 23.62
CA ILE A 136 -14.11 4.79 24.62
C ILE A 136 -13.96 6.28 24.96
N ARG A 137 -13.94 7.15 23.96
CA ARG A 137 -13.81 8.60 24.16
C ARG A 137 -15.00 9.17 24.95
N GLN A 138 -16.22 8.75 24.63
CA GLN A 138 -17.42 9.19 25.33
C GLN A 138 -17.47 8.65 26.77
N ALA A 139 -17.07 7.40 26.98
CA ALA A 139 -16.94 6.79 28.29
C ALA A 139 -15.92 7.54 29.16
N LYS A 140 -14.74 7.85 28.61
CA LYS A 140 -13.70 8.64 29.30
C LYS A 140 -14.19 10.03 29.72
N ILE A 141 -14.91 10.74 28.84
CA ILE A 141 -15.50 12.06 29.18
C ILE A 141 -16.53 11.93 30.30
N THR A 142 -17.34 10.88 30.26
CA THR A 142 -18.38 10.63 31.28
C THR A 142 -17.75 10.27 32.62
N ALA A 143 -16.74 9.42 32.64
CA ALA A 143 -15.97 9.06 33.83
C ALA A 143 -15.35 10.30 34.51
N LEU A 144 -14.72 11.19 33.73
CA LEU A 144 -14.17 12.45 34.25
C LEU A 144 -15.23 13.38 34.84
N LYS A 145 -16.43 13.44 34.23
CA LYS A 145 -17.55 14.25 34.75
C LYS A 145 -18.10 13.67 36.06
N LEU A 146 -18.19 12.36 36.18
CA LEU A 146 -18.66 11.68 37.39
C LEU A 146 -17.64 11.77 38.53
N GLN A 147 -16.35 11.65 38.23
CA GLN A 147 -15.27 11.86 39.20
C GLN A 147 -15.32 13.29 39.78
N LYS A 148 -15.50 14.31 38.94
CA LYS A 148 -15.67 15.71 39.41
C LYS A 148 -16.89 15.92 40.30
N LYS A 149 -17.92 15.07 40.17
CA LYS A 149 -19.10 15.07 41.02
C LYS A 149 -18.92 14.28 42.32
N GLY A 150 -17.76 13.64 42.51
CA GLY A 150 -17.41 12.91 43.74
C GLY A 150 -17.88 11.46 43.78
N HIS A 151 -18.26 10.85 42.64
CA HIS A 151 -18.61 9.42 42.59
C HIS A 151 -17.38 8.53 42.82
N SER A 152 -17.59 7.35 43.40
CA SER A 152 -16.55 6.34 43.58
C SER A 152 -16.10 5.78 42.23
N ILE A 153 -14.91 5.19 42.18
CA ILE A 153 -14.39 4.58 40.95
C ILE A 153 -15.24 3.35 40.54
N GLU A 154 -15.76 2.63 41.53
CA GLU A 154 -16.67 1.50 41.36
C GLU A 154 -17.97 1.94 40.67
N ASP A 155 -18.63 2.99 41.17
CA ASP A 155 -19.85 3.54 40.58
C ASP A 155 -19.61 4.07 39.16
N ILE A 156 -18.44 4.67 38.93
CA ILE A 156 -18.05 5.18 37.61
C ILE A 156 -17.86 4.03 36.63
N ALA A 157 -17.15 2.98 37.02
CA ALA A 157 -16.89 1.80 36.20
C ALA A 157 -18.20 1.11 35.79
N GLU A 158 -19.13 0.93 36.73
CA GLU A 158 -20.47 0.43 36.44
C GLU A 158 -21.26 1.34 35.48
N CYS A 159 -21.19 2.66 35.67
CA CYS A 159 -21.91 3.62 34.82
C CYS A 159 -21.39 3.71 33.38
N VAL A 160 -20.08 3.52 33.16
CA VAL A 160 -19.49 3.61 31.82
C VAL A 160 -19.34 2.25 31.13
N ASP A 161 -19.62 1.17 31.85
CA ASP A 161 -19.50 -0.23 31.39
C ASP A 161 -18.06 -0.57 30.98
N PHE A 162 -17.11 -0.25 31.86
CA PHE A 162 -15.70 -0.63 31.73
C PHE A 162 -15.18 -1.13 33.08
N ASP A 163 -14.09 -1.90 33.05
CA ASP A 163 -13.44 -2.37 34.27
C ASP A 163 -12.78 -1.20 35.04
N GLU A 164 -12.67 -1.37 36.37
CA GLU A 164 -12.08 -0.35 37.23
C GLU A 164 -10.62 -0.01 36.89
N GLU A 165 -9.82 -0.95 36.37
CA GLU A 165 -8.42 -0.66 36.04
C GLU A 165 -8.33 0.27 34.84
N THR A 166 -9.15 0.06 33.82
CA THR A 166 -9.28 0.93 32.65
C THR A 166 -9.76 2.31 33.05
N VAL A 167 -10.76 2.40 33.92
CA VAL A 167 -11.23 3.69 34.47
C VAL A 167 -10.13 4.36 35.30
N LYS A 168 -9.43 3.64 36.18
CA LYS A 168 -8.28 4.18 36.95
C LYS A 168 -7.22 4.77 36.02
N LYS A 169 -6.86 4.07 34.94
CA LYS A 169 -5.91 4.58 33.92
C LYS A 169 -6.38 5.89 33.29
N TRP A 170 -7.68 6.04 33.02
CA TRP A 170 -8.23 7.27 32.44
C TRP A 170 -8.24 8.46 33.38
N LEU A 171 -8.39 8.22 34.70
CA LEU A 171 -8.48 9.26 35.71
C LEU A 171 -7.12 9.68 36.30
N VAL A 172 -6.06 8.89 36.05
CA VAL A 172 -4.68 9.14 36.50
C VAL A 172 -3.83 9.88 35.44
N SER A 173 -4.29 9.94 34.18
CA SER A 173 -3.71 10.77 33.09
C SER A 173 -4.38 12.12 32.97
#